data_AF-A0A9J6MSK8-F1
#
_entry.id   AF-A0A9J6MSK8-F1
#
_cell.length_a   1.000
_cell.length_b   1.000
_cell.length_c   1.000
_cell.angle_alpha   90.00
_cell.angle_beta   90.00
_cell.angle_gamma   90.00
#
_symmetry.space_group_name_H-M   'P 1'
#
loop_
_entity.id
_entity.type
_entity.pdbx_description
1 polymer ?
#
loop_
_entity_poly.entity_id
_entity_poly.type
_entity_poly.pdbx_seq_one_letter_code
_entity_poly.pdbx_strand_id
1 'polypeptide(L)'
;MELIKKKGKFIQLHPAQILVIGFAVLILLGTLLLMLPISTYEEGRGLRFVDALFEATSAVCVTGLAVVDTGTTFTIFGQLVMLFLVQIGGWGFMTIGIFMFIILGKKIGLKERLLLQDSLNLFTLSGVVKLVSKIIMITLIVEITGALIL
;
A
#
# COMPACT_ATOMS: atom_id res chain seq x y z
N MET A 1 -37.22 -12.44 28.00
CA MET A 1 -35.89 -13.09 27.96
C MET A 1 -35.11 -12.45 26.83
N GLU A 2 -34.50 -11.30 27.12
CA GLU A 2 -33.77 -10.46 26.16
C GLU A 2 -32.40 -11.08 25.87
N LEU A 3 -32.17 -11.50 24.63
CA LEU A 3 -30.85 -11.92 24.18
C LEU A 3 -30.06 -10.70 23.69
N ILE A 4 -29.10 -10.32 24.53
CA ILE A 4 -28.14 -9.24 24.38
C ILE A 4 -27.38 -9.38 23.06
N LYS A 5 -27.71 -8.48 22.12
CA LYS A 5 -26.97 -8.27 20.87
C LYS A 5 -25.70 -7.47 21.21
N LYS A 6 -24.61 -8.16 21.53
CA LYS A 6 -23.28 -7.56 21.77
C LYS A 6 -22.75 -6.99 20.44
N LYS A 7 -23.22 -5.80 20.04
CA LYS A 7 -22.58 -5.00 18.99
C LYS A 7 -21.19 -4.64 19.51
N GLY A 8 -20.16 -5.30 18.99
CA GLY A 8 -18.78 -4.89 19.19
C GLY A 8 -18.67 -3.40 18.91
N LYS A 9 -18.03 -2.65 19.82
CA LYS A 9 -17.74 -1.23 19.61
C LYS A 9 -16.95 -1.10 18.31
N PHE A 10 -17.61 -0.73 17.22
CA PHE A 10 -16.91 -0.30 16.02
C PHE A 10 -16.13 0.95 16.41
N ILE A 11 -14.81 0.81 16.51
CA ILE A 11 -13.91 1.93 16.77
C ILE A 11 -14.15 2.92 15.63
N GLN A 12 -14.79 4.06 15.93
CA GLN A 12 -15.02 5.10 14.93
C GLN A 12 -13.73 5.87 14.72
N LEU A 13 -12.81 5.30 13.95
CA LEU A 13 -11.56 5.95 13.60
C LEU A 13 -11.80 7.11 12.63
N HIS A 14 -11.07 8.20 12.86
CA HIS A 14 -11.03 9.34 11.96
C HIS A 14 -10.28 8.93 10.68
N PRO A 15 -10.61 9.48 9.51
CA PRO A 15 -9.95 9.13 8.24
C PRO A 15 -8.42 9.19 8.27
N ALA A 16 -7.87 10.24 8.88
CA ALA A 16 -6.42 10.38 9.07
C ALA A 16 -5.82 9.25 9.92
N GLN A 17 -6.53 8.76 10.93
CA GLN A 17 -6.07 7.63 11.74
C GLN A 17 -6.07 6.31 10.95
N ILE A 18 -7.08 6.12 10.09
CA ILE A 18 -7.14 4.96 9.20
C ILE A 18 -5.94 4.96 8.25
N LEU A 19 -5.59 6.15 7.73
CA LEU A 19 -4.42 6.34 6.88
C LEU A 19 -3.13 5.99 7.61
N VAL A 20 -2.87 6.59 8.78
CA VAL A 20 -1.64 6.35 9.55
C VAL A 20 -1.50 4.88 9.92
N ILE A 21 -2.57 4.25 10.42
CA ILE A 21 -2.56 2.83 10.80
C ILE A 21 -2.31 1.96 9.57
N GLY A 22 -2.93 2.28 8.44
CA GLY A 22 -2.77 1.52 7.22
C GLY A 22 -1.35 1.57 6.66
N PHE A 23 -0.74 2.76 6.61
CA PHE A 23 0.67 2.92 6.25
C PHE A 23 1.58 2.16 7.22
N ALA A 24 1.35 2.28 8.53
CA ALA A 24 2.14 1.57 9.53
C ALA A 24 2.06 0.05 9.36
N VAL A 25 0.87 -0.51 9.13
CA VAL A 25 0.69 -1.95 8.89
C VAL A 25 1.43 -2.38 7.61
N LEU A 26 1.29 -1.62 6.52
CA LEU A 26 1.94 -1.94 5.26
C LEU A 26 3.48 -1.92 5.38
N ILE A 27 4.03 -0.89 6.03
CA ILE A 27 5.46 -0.76 6.28
C ILE A 27 5.96 -1.92 7.14
N LEU A 28 5.24 -2.28 8.20
CA LEU A 28 5.61 -3.40 9.07
C LEU A 28 5.54 -4.75 8.33
N LEU A 29 4.53 -4.96 7.49
CA LEU A 29 4.45 -6.16 6.65
C LEU A 29 5.62 -6.22 5.65
N GLY A 30 5.95 -5.10 4.99
CA GLY A 30 7.11 -5.00 4.12
C GLY A 30 8.41 -5.29 4.86
N THR A 31 8.58 -4.73 6.06
CA THR A 31 9.73 -4.98 6.94
C THR A 31 9.90 -6.46 7.23
N LEU A 32 8.82 -7.13 7.67
CA LEU A 32 8.84 -8.56 7.97
C LEU A 32 9.18 -9.41 6.73
N LEU A 33 8.66 -9.03 5.57
CA LEU A 33 8.96 -9.72 4.32
C LEU A 33 10.43 -9.56 3.91
N LEU A 34 11.00 -8.35 4.04
CA LEU A 34 12.41 -8.10 3.71
C LEU A 34 13.39 -8.72 4.71
N MET A 35 12.96 -8.96 5.95
CA MET A 35 13.74 -9.69 6.96
C MET A 35 13.80 -11.20 6.71
N LEU A 36 12.97 -11.75 5.81
CA LEU A 36 13.03 -13.19 5.50
C LEU A 36 14.38 -13.52 4.84
N PRO A 37 14.97 -14.69 5.14
CA PRO A 37 16.24 -15.11 4.54
C PRO A 37 16.15 -15.34 3.02
N ILE A 38 14.94 -15.56 2.49
CA ILE A 38 14.73 -15.66 1.02
C ILE A 38 14.86 -14.30 0.32
N SER A 39 14.78 -13.19 1.05
CA SER A 39 14.79 -11.83 0.48
C SER A 39 16.19 -11.34 0.15
N THR A 40 17.24 -11.89 0.75
CA THR A 40 18.62 -11.42 0.60
C THR A 40 19.55 -12.52 0.12
N TYR A 41 20.57 -12.18 -0.68
CA TYR A 41 21.60 -13.14 -1.11
C TYR A 41 22.58 -13.49 0.02
N GLU A 42 22.71 -12.66 1.06
CA GLU A 42 23.50 -13.01 2.24
C GLU A 42 22.93 -14.25 2.94
N GLU A 43 23.73 -15.32 2.99
CA GLU A 43 23.33 -16.63 3.50
C GLU A 43 22.74 -16.54 4.91
N GLY A 44 21.42 -16.70 4.98
CA GLY A 44 20.69 -17.05 6.21
C GLY A 44 20.39 -15.92 7.19
N ARG A 45 20.68 -14.65 6.89
CA ARG A 45 20.45 -13.55 7.85
C ARG A 45 19.26 -12.64 7.55
N GLY A 46 18.81 -12.53 6.30
CA GLY A 46 17.82 -11.51 5.92
C GLY A 46 18.35 -10.09 6.21
N LEU A 47 17.57 -9.06 5.90
CA LEU A 47 17.96 -7.70 6.32
C LEU A 47 17.82 -7.55 7.83
N ARG A 48 18.70 -6.75 8.45
CA ARG A 48 18.55 -6.33 9.85
C ARG A 48 17.25 -5.52 9.98
N PHE A 49 16.57 -5.63 11.12
CA PHE A 49 15.26 -4.98 11.33
C PHE A 49 15.24 -3.49 10.98
N VAL A 50 16.26 -2.72 11.42
CA VAL A 50 16.32 -1.27 11.18
C VAL A 50 16.47 -0.97 9.69
N ASP A 51 17.32 -1.73 9.00
CA ASP A 51 17.55 -1.57 7.56
C ASP A 51 16.28 -1.97 6.78
N ALA A 52 15.65 -3.09 7.14
CA ALA A 52 14.40 -3.54 6.53
C ALA A 52 13.27 -2.53 6.74
N LEU A 53 13.18 -1.93 7.92
CA LEU A 53 12.18 -0.92 8.24
C LEU A 53 12.40 0.35 7.43
N PHE A 54 13.66 0.76 7.26
CA PHE A 54 14.03 1.91 6.45
C PHE A 54 13.70 1.67 4.97
N GLU A 55 14.15 0.54 4.40
CA GLU A 55 13.88 0.17 3.01
C GLU A 55 12.37 0.08 2.74
N ALA A 56 11.61 -0.59 3.61
CA ALA A 56 10.16 -0.69 3.48
C ALA A 56 9.47 0.68 3.58
N THR A 57 9.90 1.54 4.49
CA THR A 57 9.36 2.90 4.62
C THR A 57 9.67 3.73 3.38
N SER A 58 10.91 3.65 2.88
CA SER A 58 11.34 4.39 1.70
C SER A 58 10.60 3.95 0.44
N ALA A 59 10.39 2.65 0.28
CA ALA A 59 9.62 2.07 -0.82
C ALA A 59 8.14 2.51 -0.75
N VAL A 60 7.48 2.36 0.40
CA VAL A 60 6.06 2.74 0.57
C VAL A 60 5.84 4.24 0.43
N CYS A 61 6.78 5.06 0.87
CA CYS A 61 6.70 6.53 0.71
C CYS A 61 7.25 7.00 -0.65
N VAL A 62 7.79 6.09 -1.46
CA VAL A 62 8.39 6.37 -2.78
C VAL A 62 9.47 7.44 -2.71
N THR A 63 10.28 7.43 -1.64
CA THR A 63 11.34 8.43 -1.43
C THR A 63 12.64 8.13 -2.17
N GLY A 64 12.89 6.86 -2.49
CA GLY A 64 14.08 6.44 -3.25
C GLY A 64 15.38 6.44 -2.47
N LEU A 65 15.34 6.52 -1.14
CA LEU A 65 16.51 6.36 -0.27
C LEU A 65 16.75 4.89 0.02
N ALA A 66 18.02 4.46 -0.01
CA ALA A 66 18.42 3.11 0.33
C ALA A 66 19.60 3.14 1.31
N VAL A 67 19.60 2.23 2.27
CA VAL A 67 20.68 2.01 3.25
C VAL A 67 21.53 0.80 2.87
N VAL A 68 21.04 -0.04 1.96
CA VAL A 68 21.76 -1.14 1.33
C VAL A 68 21.69 -1.03 -0.20
N ASP A 69 22.64 -1.66 -0.89
CA ASP A 69 22.58 -1.71 -2.36
C ASP A 69 21.48 -2.67 -2.82
N THR A 70 20.39 -2.13 -3.38
CA THR A 70 19.20 -2.90 -3.75
C THR A 70 19.47 -3.94 -4.84
N GLY A 71 20.43 -3.67 -5.74
CA GLY A 71 20.73 -4.54 -6.89
C GLY A 71 21.52 -5.78 -6.51
N THR A 72 22.39 -5.67 -5.50
CA THR A 72 23.27 -6.75 -5.05
C THR A 72 22.79 -7.44 -3.78
N THR A 73 22.01 -6.75 -2.93
CA THR A 73 21.58 -7.28 -1.63
C THR A 73 20.34 -8.16 -1.76
N PHE A 74 19.34 -7.73 -2.54
CA PHE A 74 18.05 -8.41 -2.62
C PHE A 74 18.01 -9.49 -3.69
N THR A 75 17.46 -10.65 -3.34
CA THR A 75 17.07 -11.66 -4.32
C THR A 75 15.91 -11.16 -5.18
N ILE A 76 15.56 -11.92 -6.22
CA ILE A 76 14.34 -11.67 -7.01
C ILE A 76 13.11 -11.54 -6.10
N PHE A 77 13.00 -12.36 -5.04
CA PHE A 77 11.90 -12.24 -4.10
C PHE A 77 11.93 -10.88 -3.37
N GLY A 78 13.08 -10.47 -2.83
CA GLY A 78 13.22 -9.18 -2.16
C GLY A 78 12.94 -7.99 -3.09
N GLN A 79 13.40 -8.06 -4.34
CA GLN A 79 13.14 -7.05 -5.37
C GLN A 79 11.64 -6.97 -5.71
N LEU A 80 10.94 -8.11 -5.82
CA LEU A 80 9.49 -8.13 -6.04
C LEU A 80 8.73 -7.54 -4.85
N VAL A 81 9.17 -7.81 -3.62
CA VAL A 81 8.60 -7.17 -2.42
C VAL A 81 8.78 -5.65 -2.49
N MET A 82 9.99 -5.17 -2.82
CA MET A 82 10.26 -3.73 -2.97
C MET A 82 9.38 -3.10 -4.06
N LEU A 83 9.30 -3.71 -5.24
CA LEU A 83 8.44 -3.23 -6.34
C LEU A 83 6.97 -3.15 -5.92
N PHE A 84 6.48 -4.15 -5.19
CA PHE A 84 5.11 -4.16 -4.69
C PHE A 84 4.85 -3.06 -3.67
N LEU A 85 5.79 -2.82 -2.75
CA LEU A 85 5.71 -1.73 -1.79
C LEU A 85 5.72 -0.36 -2.47
N VAL A 86 6.57 -0.17 -3.48
CA VAL A 86 6.59 1.05 -4.31
C VAL A 86 5.27 1.25 -5.06
N GLN A 87 4.71 0.20 -5.67
CA GLN A 87 3.46 0.31 -6.40
C GLN A 87 2.29 0.74 -5.49
N ILE A 88 2.18 0.07 -4.35
CA ILE A 88 1.16 0.35 -3.35
C ILE A 88 1.37 1.77 -2.80
N GLY A 89 2.61 2.13 -2.47
CA GLY A 89 2.96 3.49 -2.07
C GLY A 89 2.54 4.56 -3.08
N GLY A 90 2.89 4.34 -4.35
CA GLY A 90 2.68 5.27 -5.46
C GLY A 90 1.21 5.50 -5.83
N TRP A 91 0.34 4.50 -5.65
CA TRP A 91 -1.10 4.69 -5.82
C TRP A 91 -1.72 5.54 -4.69
N GLY A 92 -1.06 5.59 -3.53
CA GLY A 92 -1.58 6.20 -2.32
C GLY A 92 -2.57 5.28 -1.58
N PHE A 93 -2.53 5.34 -0.25
CA PHE A 93 -3.29 4.44 0.64
C PHE A 93 -4.80 4.41 0.36
N MET A 94 -5.38 5.56 0.00
CA MET A 94 -6.80 5.71 -0.25
C MET A 94 -7.26 4.99 -1.53
N THR A 95 -6.39 4.98 -2.54
CA THR A 95 -6.60 4.29 -3.81
C THR A 95 -6.62 2.78 -3.59
N ILE A 96 -5.77 2.25 -2.71
CA ILE A 96 -5.71 0.82 -2.35
C ILE A 96 -6.92 0.37 -1.54
N GLY A 97 -7.32 1.16 -0.54
CA GLY A 97 -8.51 0.84 0.25
C GLY A 97 -9.71 0.62 -0.66
N ILE A 98 -9.87 1.47 -1.67
CA ILE A 98 -10.96 1.36 -2.63
C ILE A 98 -10.75 0.31 -3.69
N PHE A 99 -9.52 0.13 -4.18
CA PHE A 99 -9.18 -0.98 -5.06
C PHE A 99 -9.56 -2.33 -4.43
N MET A 100 -9.30 -2.50 -3.13
CA MET A 100 -9.76 -3.66 -2.36
C MET A 100 -11.29 -3.75 -2.33
N PHE A 101 -12.02 -2.67 -2.03
CA PHE A 101 -13.50 -2.68 -2.08
C PHE A 101 -14.05 -3.06 -3.46
N ILE A 102 -13.41 -2.58 -4.54
CA ILE A 102 -13.77 -2.88 -5.93
C ILE A 102 -13.53 -4.37 -6.24
N ILE A 103 -12.36 -4.92 -5.92
CA ILE A 103 -12.02 -6.34 -6.16
C ILE A 103 -12.94 -7.26 -5.36
N LEU A 104 -13.24 -6.92 -4.10
CA LEU A 104 -14.16 -7.71 -3.26
C LEU A 104 -15.64 -7.56 -3.66
N GLY A 105 -15.97 -6.79 -4.71
CA GLY A 105 -17.35 -6.56 -5.16
C GLY A 105 -18.22 -5.85 -4.12
N LYS A 106 -17.60 -5.21 -3.12
CA LYS A 106 -18.31 -4.53 -2.04
C LYS A 106 -18.73 -3.14 -2.48
N LYS A 107 -19.97 -2.76 -2.14
CA LYS A 107 -20.49 -1.41 -2.44
C LYS A 107 -19.69 -0.38 -1.64
N ILE A 108 -19.17 0.64 -2.34
CA ILE A 108 -18.47 1.77 -1.74
C ILE A 108 -19.52 2.75 -1.19
N GLY A 109 -19.49 2.98 0.13
CA GLY A 109 -20.40 3.87 0.83
C GLY A 109 -20.06 5.35 0.65
N LEU A 110 -20.89 6.22 1.26
CA LEU A 110 -20.71 7.67 1.17
C LEU A 110 -19.47 8.15 1.92
N LYS A 111 -19.16 7.53 3.08
CA LYS A 111 -17.99 7.89 3.89
C LYS A 111 -16.71 7.68 3.08
N GLU A 112 -16.55 6.53 2.44
CA GLU A 112 -15.37 6.20 1.63
C GLU A 112 -15.22 7.15 0.43
N ARG A 113 -16.34 7.53 -0.21
CA ARG A 113 -16.33 8.50 -1.32
C ARG A 113 -15.92 9.91 -0.87
N LEU A 114 -16.35 10.35 0.31
CA LEU A 114 -15.94 11.63 0.89
C LEU A 114 -14.43 11.66 1.15
N LEU A 115 -13.87 10.57 1.68
CA LEU A 115 -12.44 10.50 1.89
C LEU A 115 -11.69 10.64 0.55
N LEU A 116 -12.10 9.90 -0.48
CA LEU A 116 -11.45 9.99 -1.78
C LEU A 116 -11.48 11.39 -2.36
N GLN A 117 -12.62 12.06 -2.21
CA GLN A 117 -12.79 13.42 -2.66
C GLN A 117 -11.75 14.32 -1.98
N ASP A 118 -11.60 14.22 -0.66
CA ASP A 118 -10.62 15.00 0.09
C ASP A 118 -9.18 14.66 -0.30
N SER A 119 -8.85 13.37 -0.48
CA SER A 119 -7.47 12.95 -0.80
C SER A 119 -7.05 13.19 -2.23
N LEU A 120 -7.98 13.14 -3.17
CA LEU A 120 -7.75 13.53 -4.57
C LEU A 120 -8.03 15.02 -4.82
N ASN A 121 -8.37 15.76 -3.76
CA ASN A 121 -8.70 17.18 -3.78
C ASN A 121 -9.75 17.56 -4.84
N LEU A 122 -10.83 16.77 -4.91
CA LEU A 122 -11.89 16.89 -5.91
C LEU A 122 -13.05 17.74 -5.39
N PHE A 123 -13.74 18.44 -6.30
CA PHE A 123 -14.91 19.25 -5.95
C PHE A 123 -16.23 18.47 -5.92
N THR A 124 -16.25 17.22 -6.42
CA THR A 124 -17.49 16.42 -6.49
C THR A 124 -17.27 14.96 -6.11
N LEU A 125 -18.31 14.35 -5.53
CA LEU A 125 -18.38 12.92 -5.20
C LEU A 125 -18.73 12.02 -6.39
N SER A 126 -19.23 12.61 -7.47
CA SER A 126 -19.70 11.85 -8.63
C SER A 126 -18.51 11.34 -9.44
N GLY A 127 -18.49 10.04 -9.70
CA GLY A 127 -17.45 9.44 -10.55
C GLY A 127 -16.06 9.28 -9.91
N VAL A 128 -15.87 9.60 -8.62
CA VAL A 128 -14.56 9.48 -7.95
C VAL A 128 -14.03 8.05 -7.98
N VAL A 129 -14.91 7.05 -7.84
CA VAL A 129 -14.54 5.63 -7.98
C VAL A 129 -14.05 5.30 -9.40
N LYS A 130 -14.69 5.87 -10.44
CA LYS A 130 -14.25 5.69 -11.83
C LYS A 130 -12.90 6.36 -12.07
N LEU A 131 -12.65 7.50 -11.44
CA LEU A 131 -11.37 8.20 -11.52
C LEU A 131 -10.25 7.36 -10.91
N VAL A 132 -10.45 6.82 -9.70
CA VAL A 132 -9.51 5.90 -9.04
C VAL A 132 -9.17 4.71 -9.94
N SER A 133 -10.17 4.05 -10.52
CA SER A 133 -9.95 2.93 -11.43
C SER A 133 -9.17 3.33 -12.68
N LYS A 134 -9.41 4.53 -13.23
CA LYS A 134 -8.66 5.05 -14.38
C LYS A 134 -7.21 5.37 -14.02
N ILE A 135 -6.95 5.96 -12.85
CA ILE A 135 -5.60 6.25 -12.38
C ILE A 135 -4.78 4.96 -12.34
N ILE A 136 -5.27 3.93 -11.66
CA ILE A 136 -4.57 2.63 -11.56
C ILE A 136 -4.31 2.04 -12.95
N MET A 137 -5.32 2.04 -13.83
CA MET A 137 -5.18 1.47 -15.17
C MET A 137 -4.15 2.23 -16.02
N ILE A 138 -4.19 3.57 -15.99
CA ILE A 138 -3.25 4.40 -16.75
C ILE A 138 -1.83 4.23 -16.19
N THR A 139 -1.66 4.26 -14.87
CA THR A 139 -0.36 4.05 -14.21
C THR A 139 0.26 2.72 -14.62
N LEU A 140 -0.50 1.62 -14.54
CA LEU A 140 -0.02 0.29 -14.94
C LEU A 140 0.35 0.21 -16.43
N ILE A 141 -0.44 0.82 -17.31
CA ILE A 141 -0.13 0.85 -18.75
C ILE A 141 1.19 1.59 -18.99
N VAL A 142 1.36 2.76 -18.38
CA VAL A 142 2.57 3.57 -18.54
C VAL A 142 3.79 2.86 -17.96
N GLU A 143 3.68 2.25 -16.78
CA GLU A 143 4.77 1.50 -16.15
C GLU A 143 5.20 0.29 -16.98
N ILE A 144 4.25 -0.52 -17.46
CA ILE A 144 4.55 -1.71 -18.27
C ILE A 144 5.16 -1.31 -19.61
N THR A 145 4.58 -0.32 -20.29
CA THR A 145 5.12 0.16 -21.57
C THR A 145 6.52 0.75 -21.39
N GLY A 146 6.73 1.54 -20.34
CA GLY A 146 8.04 2.06 -19.97
C GLY A 146 9.05 0.94 -19.71
N ALA A 147 8.70 -0.04 -18.87
CA ALA A 147 9.59 -1.16 -18.51
C ALA A 147 9.92 -2.10 -19.67
N LEU A 148 9.09 -2.16 -20.72
CA LEU A 148 9.34 -2.97 -21.90
C LEU A 148 10.16 -2.25 -22.98
N ILE A 149 10.07 -0.92 -23.05
CA ILE A 149 10.67 -0.11 -24.14
C ILE A 149 12.02 0.48 -23.74
N LEU A 150 12.17 0.91 -22.47
CA LEU A 150 13.38 1.53 -21.92
C LEU A 150 14.23 0.49 -21.17
#